data_AF-A0AAD9MVM4-F1
#
_entry.id   AF-A0AAD9MVM4-F1
#
_cell.length_a   1.000
_cell.length_b   1.000
_cell.length_c   1.000
_cell.angle_alpha   90.00
_cell.angle_beta   90.00
_cell.angle_gamma   90.00
#
_symmetry.space_group_name_H-M   'P 1'
#
loop_
_entity.id
_entity.type
_entity.pdbx_description
1 polymer ?
#
loop_
_entity_poly.entity_id
_entity_poly.type
_entity_poly.pdbx_seq_one_letter_code
_entity_poly.pdbx_strand_id
1 'polypeptide(L)'
;MESDDKVKWLEVRIGSSLRPRNEDIKNMLLNDENRLAFHEFLNNEDIRRLFVYLRPPRQIVASLQPPHDLSYKSVFFLKANPGIKLNKDNMDEEVIYFDTSEDILKQLDIMSREVYLPLLCSDTSHATSYGISPDKLMDVLHRMMSIVEITKGYVEGILKHHPIEELY
;
A
#
# COMPACT_ATOMS: atom_id res chain seq x y z
N MET A 1 16.64 -17.87 -13.46
CA MET A 1 17.20 -16.61 -14.02
C MET A 1 16.15 -15.50 -14.04
N GLU A 2 15.15 -15.51 -14.93
CA GLU A 2 14.12 -14.43 -14.93
C GLU A 2 13.29 -14.39 -13.64
N SER A 3 12.87 -15.56 -13.13
CA SER A 3 12.18 -15.64 -11.83
C SER A 3 13.04 -15.14 -10.67
N ASP A 4 14.36 -15.30 -10.74
CA ASP A 4 15.27 -14.85 -9.68
C ASP A 4 15.45 -13.33 -9.73
N ASP A 5 15.51 -12.74 -10.92
CA ASP A 5 15.60 -11.29 -11.11
C ASP A 5 14.36 -10.57 -10.56
N LYS A 6 13.17 -11.11 -10.83
CA LYS A 6 11.90 -10.56 -10.31
C LYS A 6 11.81 -10.65 -8.78
N VAL A 7 12.24 -11.76 -8.19
CA VAL A 7 12.27 -11.92 -6.73
C VAL A 7 13.31 -10.98 -6.10
N LYS A 8 14.47 -10.83 -6.73
CA LYS A 8 15.51 -9.89 -6.29
C LYS A 8 15.01 -8.44 -6.33
N TRP A 9 14.21 -8.09 -7.33
CA TRP A 9 13.55 -6.78 -7.41
C TRP A 9 12.66 -6.51 -6.19
N LEU A 10 11.89 -7.51 -5.74
CA LEU A 10 11.09 -7.43 -4.51
C LEU A 10 11.99 -7.32 -3.28
N GLU A 11 13.01 -8.20 -3.18
CA GLU A 11 13.95 -8.25 -2.04
C GLU A 11 14.59 -6.89 -1.76
N VAL A 12 15.08 -6.19 -2.79
CA VAL A 12 15.71 -4.86 -2.63
C VAL A 12 14.76 -3.84 -2.02
N ARG A 13 13.49 -3.85 -2.44
CA ARG A 13 12.46 -2.90 -1.97
C ARG A 13 11.98 -3.26 -0.56
N ILE A 14 11.77 -4.55 -0.29
CA ILE A 14 11.48 -5.06 1.05
C ILE A 14 12.62 -4.68 2.01
N GLY A 15 13.88 -4.88 1.59
CA GLY A 15 15.07 -4.52 2.37
C GLY A 15 15.15 -3.02 2.67
N SER A 16 14.84 -2.18 1.69
CA SER A 16 14.88 -0.72 1.84
C SER A 16 13.77 -0.19 2.76
N SER A 17 12.55 -0.72 2.63
CA SER A 17 11.37 -0.28 3.38
C SER A 17 11.34 -0.84 4.80
N LEU A 18 11.43 -2.16 4.95
CA LEU A 18 11.29 -2.82 6.25
C LEU A 18 12.59 -2.78 7.07
N ARG A 19 13.75 -2.63 6.40
CA ARG A 19 15.10 -2.66 7.00
C ARG A 19 15.33 -3.88 7.93
N PRO A 20 14.99 -5.11 7.50
CA PRO A 20 15.21 -6.32 8.27
C PRO A 20 16.70 -6.68 8.34
N ARG A 21 17.06 -7.64 9.21
CA ARG A 21 18.43 -8.19 9.20
C ARG A 21 18.60 -9.16 8.02
N ASN A 22 19.84 -9.37 7.60
CA ASN A 22 20.16 -10.32 6.52
C ASN A 22 19.64 -11.74 6.78
N GLU A 23 19.64 -12.18 8.05
CA GLU A 23 19.08 -13.48 8.43
C GLU A 23 17.57 -13.53 8.24
N ASP A 24 16.85 -12.46 8.58
CA ASP A 24 15.40 -12.38 8.43
C ASP A 24 15.01 -12.39 6.93
N ILE A 25 15.82 -11.76 6.05
CA ILE A 25 15.65 -11.84 4.58
C ILE A 25 15.88 -13.26 4.07
N LYS A 26 16.95 -13.94 4.51
CA LYS A 26 17.20 -15.34 4.13
C LYS A 26 16.04 -16.24 4.53
N ASN A 27 15.56 -16.09 5.76
CA ASN A 27 14.43 -16.86 6.26
C ASN A 27 13.15 -16.58 5.46
N MET A 28 12.92 -15.33 5.06
CA MET A 28 11.81 -14.96 4.19
C MET A 28 11.86 -15.70 2.85
N LEU A 29 13.04 -15.75 2.21
CA LEU A 29 13.23 -16.38 0.90
C LEU A 29 13.22 -17.91 0.95
N LEU A 30 13.51 -18.51 2.11
CA LEU A 30 13.45 -19.97 2.33
C LEU A 30 12.06 -20.46 2.75
N ASN A 31 11.17 -19.56 3.19
CA ASN A 31 9.83 -19.92 3.62
C ASN A 31 8.91 -20.19 2.41
N ASP A 32 8.28 -21.37 2.38
CA ASP A 32 7.48 -21.80 1.22
C ASP A 32 6.20 -20.98 1.00
N GLU A 33 5.55 -20.52 2.07
CA GLU A 33 4.35 -19.67 1.96
C GLU A 33 4.71 -18.32 1.33
N ASN A 34 5.82 -17.72 1.77
CA ASN A 34 6.31 -16.47 1.20
C ASN A 34 6.69 -16.65 -0.28
N ARG A 35 7.40 -17.73 -0.61
CA ARG A 35 7.79 -18.06 -2.00
C ARG A 35 6.56 -18.26 -2.88
N LEU A 36 5.53 -18.91 -2.37
CA LEU A 36 4.26 -19.08 -3.08
C LEU A 36 3.58 -17.73 -3.33
N ALA A 37 3.50 -16.86 -2.32
CA ALA A 37 2.91 -15.52 -2.48
C ALA A 37 3.68 -14.68 -3.50
N PHE A 38 5.03 -14.71 -3.48
CA PHE A 38 5.85 -14.05 -4.49
C PHE A 38 5.61 -14.62 -5.88
N HIS A 39 5.59 -15.95 -6.02
CA HIS A 39 5.33 -16.62 -7.28
C HIS A 39 3.99 -16.20 -7.88
N GLU A 40 2.92 -16.28 -7.09
CA GLU A 40 1.58 -15.90 -7.52
C GLU A 40 1.52 -14.43 -7.94
N PHE A 41 2.02 -13.51 -7.12
CA PHE A 41 2.05 -12.10 -7.51
C PHE A 41 2.84 -11.85 -8.80
N LEU A 42 3.99 -12.50 -8.97
CA LEU A 42 4.88 -12.25 -10.11
C LEU A 42 4.43 -12.92 -11.42
N ASN A 43 3.65 -14.00 -11.35
CA ASN A 43 3.34 -14.83 -12.52
C ASN A 43 1.84 -14.97 -12.81
N ASN A 44 0.97 -14.67 -11.86
CA ASN A 44 -0.48 -14.72 -12.03
C ASN A 44 -1.02 -13.31 -12.30
N GLU A 45 -1.54 -13.07 -13.50
CA GLU A 45 -2.05 -11.77 -13.96
C GLU A 45 -3.28 -11.29 -13.16
N ASP A 46 -4.03 -12.22 -12.56
CA ASP A 46 -5.19 -11.92 -11.71
C ASP A 46 -4.77 -11.43 -10.31
N ILE A 47 -3.57 -11.80 -9.87
CA ILE A 47 -3.03 -11.37 -8.58
C ILE A 47 -2.41 -9.99 -8.74
N ARG A 48 -3.14 -8.98 -8.25
CA ARG A 48 -2.76 -7.56 -8.37
C ARG A 48 -2.02 -6.99 -7.18
N ARG A 49 -2.04 -7.68 -6.04
CA ARG A 49 -1.58 -7.13 -4.75
C ARG A 49 -0.71 -8.14 -4.04
N LEU A 50 0.36 -7.65 -3.44
CA LEU A 50 1.21 -8.39 -2.52
C LEU A 50 1.46 -7.54 -1.28
N PHE A 51 1.26 -8.13 -0.12
CA PHE A 51 1.48 -7.52 1.18
C PHE A 51 2.70 -8.17 1.82
N VAL A 52 3.69 -7.38 2.23
CA VAL A 52 4.86 -7.88 2.95
C VAL A 52 5.02 -7.09 4.24
N TYR A 53 5.03 -7.77 5.39
CA TYR A 53 4.99 -7.10 6.69
C TYR A 53 5.84 -7.79 7.75
N LEU A 54 6.27 -7.00 8.74
CA LEU A 54 6.99 -7.49 9.91
C LEU A 54 6.02 -7.91 11.00
N ARG A 55 5.96 -9.22 11.25
CA ARG A 55 5.23 -9.80 12.38
C ARG A 55 6.17 -9.95 13.59
N PRO A 56 5.74 -9.57 14.81
CA PRO A 56 6.52 -9.83 16.02
C PRO A 56 6.80 -11.34 16.20
N PRO A 57 8.01 -11.73 16.66
CA PRO A 57 9.07 -10.87 17.16
C PRO A 57 10.04 -10.30 16.09
N ARG A 58 9.98 -10.73 14.82
CA ARG A 58 10.77 -10.21 13.67
C ARG A 58 10.61 -11.05 12.37
N GLN A 59 9.48 -11.72 12.21
CA GLN A 59 9.23 -12.57 11.05
C GLN A 59 8.73 -11.72 9.88
N ILE A 60 9.36 -11.83 8.71
CA ILE A 60 8.82 -11.24 7.48
C ILE A 60 7.81 -12.21 6.89
N VAL A 61 6.59 -11.74 6.69
CA VAL A 61 5.48 -12.49 6.10
C VAL A 61 5.09 -11.83 4.79
N ALA A 62 4.97 -12.62 3.73
CA ALA A 62 4.40 -12.22 2.45
C ALA A 62 3.04 -12.89 2.26
N SER A 63 2.03 -12.12 1.87
CA SER A 63 0.66 -12.59 1.72
C SER A 63 -0.04 -11.90 0.56
N LEU A 64 -1.00 -12.59 -0.07
CA LEU A 64 -1.91 -12.01 -1.06
C LEU A 64 -3.13 -11.35 -0.40
N GLN A 65 -3.28 -11.51 0.92
CA GLN A 65 -4.32 -10.91 1.74
C GLN A 65 -3.71 -9.84 2.66
N PRO A 66 -4.47 -8.80 3.03
CA PRO A 66 -3.99 -7.77 3.95
C PRO A 66 -3.64 -8.37 5.33
N PRO A 67 -2.71 -7.75 6.08
CA PRO A 67 -2.41 -8.17 7.44
C PRO A 67 -3.64 -8.02 8.33
N HIS A 68 -3.79 -8.93 9.29
CA HIS A 68 -4.88 -8.86 10.28
C HIS A 68 -4.70 -7.73 11.30
N ASP A 69 -3.50 -7.19 11.41
CA ASP A 69 -3.14 -6.12 12.33
C ASP A 69 -2.56 -4.96 11.54
N LEU A 70 -3.21 -3.80 11.65
CA LEU A 70 -2.84 -2.58 10.94
C LEU A 70 -1.59 -1.91 11.54
N SER A 71 -1.14 -2.34 12.72
CA SER A 71 0.07 -1.82 13.37
C SER A 71 1.37 -2.41 12.81
N TYR A 72 1.28 -3.43 11.97
CA TYR A 72 2.48 -4.03 11.38
C TYR A 72 3.10 -3.10 10.36
N LYS A 73 4.38 -2.77 10.57
CA LYS A 73 5.19 -2.12 9.55
C LYS A 73 5.20 -2.98 8.28
N SER A 74 4.71 -2.41 7.18
CA SER A 74 4.42 -3.15 5.95
C SER A 74 4.94 -2.43 4.72
N VAL A 75 5.20 -3.17 3.65
CA VAL A 75 5.37 -2.67 2.29
C VAL A 75 4.38 -3.40 1.39
N PHE A 76 3.74 -2.65 0.51
CA PHE A 76 2.72 -3.16 -0.40
C PHE A 76 3.17 -2.98 -1.83
N PHE A 77 2.85 -3.97 -2.68
CA PHE A 77 3.11 -3.94 -4.11
C PHE A 77 1.80 -4.09 -4.86
N LEU A 78 1.58 -3.21 -5.85
CA LEU A 78 0.37 -3.13 -6.65
C LEU A 78 0.73 -3.12 -8.12
N LYS A 79 0.13 -4.01 -8.91
CA LYS A 79 0.18 -3.92 -10.37
C LYS A 79 -0.67 -2.74 -10.84
N ALA A 80 -0.03 -1.80 -11.53
CA ALA A 80 -0.66 -0.57 -12.04
C ALA A 80 -1.80 -0.93 -13.01
N ASN A 81 -1.50 -1.82 -13.97
CA ASN A 81 -2.44 -2.23 -15.00
C ASN A 81 -3.03 -3.64 -14.75
N PRO A 82 -4.35 -3.85 -14.92
CA PRO A 82 -4.93 -5.19 -14.90
C PRO A 82 -4.40 -6.07 -16.03
N GLY A 83 -4.22 -7.37 -15.79
CA GLY A 83 -3.80 -8.33 -16.83
C GLY A 83 -2.33 -8.21 -17.25
N ILE A 84 -1.52 -7.39 -16.57
CA ILE A 84 -0.12 -7.19 -16.95
C ILE A 84 0.73 -8.39 -16.54
N LYS A 85 1.50 -8.90 -17.51
CA LYS A 85 2.54 -9.90 -17.27
C LYS A 85 3.84 -9.22 -16.85
N LEU A 86 4.27 -9.46 -15.62
CA LEU A 86 5.51 -8.89 -15.09
C LEU A 86 6.74 -9.64 -15.61
N ASN A 87 7.71 -8.88 -16.08
CA ASN A 87 9.06 -9.32 -16.47
C ASN A 87 10.09 -8.33 -15.90
N LYS A 88 11.37 -8.69 -15.93
CA LYS A 88 12.44 -7.87 -15.33
C LYS A 88 12.53 -6.44 -15.88
N ASP A 89 12.06 -6.20 -17.11
CA ASP A 89 12.23 -4.94 -17.82
C ASP A 89 11.06 -3.97 -17.56
N ASN A 90 9.89 -4.47 -17.12
CA ASN A 90 8.69 -3.65 -16.89
C ASN A 90 8.31 -3.46 -15.41
N MET A 91 8.95 -4.17 -14.47
CA MET A 91 8.56 -4.11 -13.06
C MET A 91 8.64 -2.70 -12.46
N ASP A 92 9.60 -1.88 -12.88
CA ASP A 92 9.74 -0.50 -12.38
C ASP A 92 8.61 0.43 -12.82
N GLU A 93 7.99 0.15 -13.96
CA GLU A 93 6.89 0.94 -14.53
C GLU A 93 5.52 0.39 -14.11
N GLU A 94 5.40 -0.93 -14.02
CA GLU A 94 4.13 -1.65 -13.84
C GLU A 94 3.81 -1.99 -12.39
N VAL A 95 4.76 -1.82 -11.46
CA VAL A 95 4.56 -2.10 -10.03
C VAL A 95 4.75 -0.83 -9.21
N ILE A 96 3.63 -0.34 -8.66
CA ILE A 96 3.64 0.70 -7.64
C ILE A 96 3.88 0.04 -6.29
N TYR A 97 4.76 0.61 -5.47
CA TYR A 97 4.99 0.15 -4.11
C TYR A 97 5.12 1.31 -3.13
N PHE A 98 4.71 1.07 -1.89
CA PHE A 98 4.83 2.03 -0.80
C PHE A 98 4.85 1.29 0.53
N ASP A 99 5.55 1.85 1.51
CA ASP A 99 5.59 1.34 2.86
C ASP A 99 4.69 2.13 3.82
N THR A 100 4.36 1.47 4.93
CA THR A 100 3.52 2.02 5.98
C THR A 100 4.21 1.98 7.33
N SER A 101 3.91 3.01 8.11
CA SER A 101 4.19 3.11 9.53
C SER A 101 3.22 2.26 10.34
N GLU A 102 3.51 2.10 11.63
CA GLU A 102 2.67 1.37 12.58
C GLU A 102 1.34 2.08 12.88
N ASP A 103 1.17 3.33 12.44
CA ASP A 103 -0.09 4.08 12.53
C ASP A 103 -0.55 4.48 11.12
N ILE A 104 -1.20 3.52 10.44
CA ILE A 104 -1.63 3.68 9.04
C ILE A 104 -2.65 4.81 8.86
N LEU A 105 -3.51 5.07 9.86
CA LEU A 105 -4.52 6.12 9.78
C LEU A 105 -3.88 7.50 9.88
N LYS A 106 -2.93 7.68 10.81
CA LYS A 106 -2.14 8.91 10.89
C LYS A 106 -1.31 9.13 9.64
N GLN A 107 -0.69 8.09 9.09
CA GLN A 107 0.05 8.21 7.83
C GLN A 107 -0.88 8.65 6.70
N LEU A 108 -2.06 8.04 6.56
CA LEU A 108 -3.03 8.41 5.53
C LEU A 108 -3.46 9.88 5.64
N ASP A 109 -3.73 10.35 6.87
CA ASP A 109 -4.11 11.74 7.14
C ASP A 109 -2.99 12.73 6.72
N ILE A 110 -1.76 12.50 7.20
CA ILE A 110 -0.61 13.35 6.90
C ILE A 110 -0.28 13.33 5.41
N MET A 111 -0.26 12.16 4.77
CA MET A 111 0.04 12.04 3.34
C MET A 111 -1.01 12.75 2.48
N SER A 112 -2.29 12.66 2.87
CA SER A 112 -3.37 13.35 2.16
C SER A 112 -3.19 14.87 2.20
N ARG A 113 -2.91 15.43 3.39
CA ARG A 113 -2.79 16.89 3.60
C ARG A 113 -1.48 17.47 3.07
N GLU A 114 -0.37 16.80 3.33
CA GLU A 114 0.97 17.36 3.15
C GLU A 114 1.63 16.96 1.82
N VAL A 115 1.14 15.90 1.17
CA VAL A 115 1.73 15.39 -0.09
C VAL A 115 0.72 15.46 -1.22
N TYR A 116 -0.39 14.72 -1.12
CA TYR A 116 -1.32 14.57 -2.24
C TYR A 116 -2.08 15.86 -2.55
N LEU A 117 -2.54 16.59 -1.52
CA LEU A 117 -3.26 17.84 -1.72
C LEU A 117 -2.40 18.90 -2.45
N PRO A 118 -1.17 19.25 -1.99
CA PRO A 118 -0.31 20.18 -2.74
C PRO A 118 0.01 19.73 -4.15
N LEU A 119 0.30 18.44 -4.35
CA LEU A 119 0.61 17.89 -5.68
C LEU A 119 -0.57 18.10 -6.65
N LEU A 120 -1.79 17.77 -6.21
CA LEU A 120 -2.98 17.90 -7.04
C LEU A 120 -3.39 19.36 -7.27
N CYS A 121 -3.12 20.26 -6.31
CA CYS A 121 -3.29 21.71 -6.51
C CYS A 121 -2.26 22.30 -7.47
N SER A 122 -1.05 21.74 -7.55
CA SER A 122 0.03 22.27 -8.37
C SER A 122 -0.14 21.98 -9.86
N ASP A 123 -0.84 20.90 -10.23
CA ASP A 123 -1.06 20.48 -11.62
C ASP A 123 -2.56 20.41 -11.98
N THR A 124 -3.21 21.58 -11.95
CA THR A 124 -4.62 21.69 -12.36
C THR A 124 -4.82 21.48 -13.88
N SER A 125 -3.75 21.63 -14.67
CA SER A 125 -3.76 21.32 -16.10
C SER A 125 -3.98 19.83 -16.38
N HIS A 126 -3.40 18.95 -15.57
CA HIS A 126 -3.61 17.52 -15.70
C HIS A 126 -5.07 17.15 -15.42
N ALA A 127 -5.67 17.65 -14.34
CA ALA A 127 -7.07 17.40 -14.02
C ALA A 127 -8.03 17.87 -15.14
N THR A 128 -7.78 19.07 -15.69
CA THR A 128 -8.59 19.60 -16.79
C THR A 128 -8.41 18.82 -18.10
N SER A 129 -7.23 18.23 -18.35
CA SER A 129 -7.00 17.35 -19.51
C SER A 129 -7.88 16.08 -19.52
N TYR A 130 -8.31 15.62 -18.35
CA TYR A 130 -9.27 14.52 -18.18
C TYR A 130 -10.73 15.01 -18.01
N GLY A 131 -11.01 16.29 -18.22
CA GLY A 131 -12.35 16.88 -18.09
C GLY A 131 -12.81 17.04 -16.64
N ILE A 132 -11.90 16.97 -15.67
CA ILE A 132 -12.20 17.13 -14.24
C ILE A 132 -11.98 18.59 -13.85
N SER A 133 -13.01 19.20 -13.26
CA SER A 133 -12.89 20.54 -12.67
C SER A 133 -11.96 20.47 -11.44
N PRO A 134 -10.96 21.35 -11.32
CA PRO A 134 -10.10 21.42 -10.13
C PRO A 134 -10.89 21.55 -8.83
N ASP A 135 -11.97 22.34 -8.81
CA ASP A 135 -12.82 22.51 -7.63
C ASP A 135 -13.46 21.18 -7.19
N LYS A 136 -13.95 20.39 -8.16
CA LYS A 136 -14.52 19.06 -7.87
C LYS A 136 -13.48 18.09 -7.31
N LEU A 137 -12.25 18.14 -7.82
CA LEU A 137 -11.15 17.32 -7.31
C LEU A 137 -10.81 17.69 -5.87
N MET A 138 -10.77 19.00 -5.58
CA MET A 138 -10.55 19.52 -4.23
C MET A 138 -11.66 19.10 -3.27
N ASP A 139 -12.92 19.19 -3.67
CA ASP A 139 -14.06 18.75 -2.86
C ASP A 139 -13.95 17.28 -2.47
N VAL A 140 -13.55 16.41 -3.41
CA VAL A 140 -13.36 14.98 -3.16
C VAL A 140 -12.22 14.73 -2.17
N LEU A 141 -11.09 15.41 -2.33
CA LEU A 141 -9.96 15.30 -1.40
C LEU A 141 -10.34 15.78 0.00
N HIS A 142 -11.02 16.91 0.11
CA HIS A 142 -11.50 17.43 1.40
C HIS A 142 -12.49 16.47 2.08
N ARG A 143 -13.39 15.85 1.30
CA ARG A 143 -14.28 14.81 1.82
C ARG A 143 -13.49 13.59 2.31
N MET A 144 -12.49 13.13 1.57
CA MET A 144 -11.63 12.02 1.97
C MET A 144 -10.91 12.32 3.29
N MET A 145 -10.27 13.49 3.40
CA MET A 145 -9.59 13.92 4.63
C MET A 145 -10.55 13.96 5.83
N SER A 146 -11.77 14.46 5.62
CA SER A 146 -12.81 14.49 6.68
C SER A 146 -13.19 13.08 7.15
N ILE A 147 -13.34 12.12 6.23
CA ILE A 147 -13.65 10.72 6.57
C ILE A 147 -12.51 10.09 7.38
N VAL A 148 -11.26 10.34 7.00
CA VAL A 148 -10.09 9.82 7.71
C VAL A 148 -10.03 10.38 9.13
N GLU A 149 -10.26 11.68 9.30
CA GLU A 149 -10.27 12.34 10.62
C GLU A 149 -11.38 11.79 11.54
N ILE A 150 -12.59 11.61 11.00
CA ILE A 150 -13.71 10.99 11.73
C ILE A 150 -13.38 9.55 12.12
N THR A 151 -12.83 8.76 11.18
CA THR A 151 -12.47 7.36 11.43
C THR A 151 -11.42 7.25 12.54
N LYS A 152 -10.40 8.11 12.50
CA LYS A 152 -9.39 8.21 13.55
C LYS A 152 -10.01 8.55 14.90
N GLY A 153 -10.92 9.52 14.95
CA GLY A 153 -11.64 9.88 16.17
C GLY A 153 -12.44 8.73 16.78
N TYR A 154 -13.04 7.86 15.95
CA TYR A 154 -13.71 6.64 16.43
C TYR A 154 -12.73 5.60 16.97
N VAL A 155 -11.62 5.35 16.26
CA VAL A 155 -10.60 4.36 16.68
C VAL A 155 -9.92 4.77 17.99
N GLU A 156 -9.66 6.07 18.17
CA GLU A 156 -9.06 6.64 19.39
C GLU A 156 -10.08 6.78 20.55
N GLY A 157 -11.37 6.51 20.30
CA GLY A 157 -12.44 6.63 21.30
C GLY A 157 -12.80 8.06 21.68
N ILE A 158 -12.31 9.06 20.93
CA ILE A 158 -12.61 10.48 21.09
C ILE A 158 -14.06 10.75 20.64
N LEU A 159 -14.45 10.14 19.52
CA LEU A 159 -15.82 10.13 19.03
C LEU A 159 -16.51 8.85 19.52
N LYS A 160 -17.58 9.01 20.30
CA LYS A 160 -18.42 7.89 20.70
C LYS A 160 -19.30 7.47 19.52
N HIS A 161 -19.51 6.16 19.34
CA HIS A 161 -20.55 5.67 18.44
C HIS A 161 -21.89 6.35 18.79
N HIS A 162 -22.39 7.19 17.89
CA HIS A 162 -23.82 7.36 17.76
C HIS A 162 -24.33 6.17 16.95
N PRO A 163 -25.28 5.36 17.47
CA PRO A 163 -25.86 4.28 16.69
C PRO A 163 -26.46 4.85 15.40
N ILE A 164 -26.09 4.25 14.26
CA ILE A 164 -26.52 4.64 12.90
C ILE A 164 -28.00 4.23 12.67
N GLU A 165 -28.82 4.16 13.72
CA GLU A 165 -30.21 3.72 13.64
C GLU A 165 -31.23 4.87 13.62
N GLU A 166 -30.81 6.14 13.65
CA GLU A 166 -31.74 7.29 13.66
C GLU A 166 -31.70 8.16 12.38
N LEU A 167 -31.30 7.61 11.24
CA LEU A 167 -31.34 8.33 9.94
C LEU A 167 -32.16 7.63 8.84
N TYR A 168 -33.13 6.79 9.20
CA TYR A 168 -34.18 6.32 8.30
C TYR A 168 -35.57 6.52 8.90
#